data_AF-A0A7V3RPR4-F1
#
_entry.id   AF-A0A7V3RPR4-F1
#
_cell.length_a   1.000
_cell.length_b   1.000
_cell.length_c   1.000
_cell.angle_alpha   90.00
_cell.angle_beta   90.00
_cell.angle_gamma   90.00
#
_symmetry.space_group_name_H-M   'P 1'
#
loop_
_entity.id
_entity.type
_entity.pdbx_description
1 polymer ?
#
loop_
_entity_poly.entity_id
_entity_poly.type
_entity_poly.pdbx_seq_one_letter_code
_entity_poly.pdbx_strand_id
1 'polypeptide(L)'
;MIPRHARVMALLVVLLLLAGCGRSWGKVSGTVRYQGKPLPKGSITFYDEANQAVTSPIDADGKYTIPKVAVGKVKITVALPMFIPMAGDAEGAAKMRAEQRTLPNLPLRYADAEKSGLVREVKAGSQTMDFDLE
;
A
#
# COMPACT_ATOMS: atom_id res chain seq x y z
N MET A 1 19.56 23.43 47.16
CA MET A 1 20.16 24.19 46.03
C MET A 1 20.34 23.22 44.87
N ILE A 2 19.47 23.27 43.85
CA ILE A 2 19.61 22.41 42.66
C ILE A 2 20.71 23.04 41.79
N PRO A 3 21.80 22.32 41.45
CA PRO A 3 22.92 22.90 40.71
C PRO A 3 22.42 23.44 39.36
N ARG A 4 22.79 24.69 39.04
CA ARG A 4 22.40 25.38 37.78
C ARG A 4 22.74 24.54 36.54
N HIS A 5 23.80 23.73 36.64
CA HIS A 5 24.28 22.80 35.60
C HIS A 5 23.32 21.62 35.37
N ALA A 6 22.68 21.10 36.42
CA ALA A 6 21.72 19.99 36.31
C ALA A 6 20.40 20.42 35.63
N ARG A 7 19.99 21.68 35.79
CA ARG A 7 18.82 22.23 35.08
C ARG A 7 19.09 22.41 33.59
N VAL A 8 20.30 22.84 33.21
CA VAL A 8 20.71 23.00 31.80
C VAL A 8 20.87 21.64 31.12
N MET A 9 21.45 20.66 31.81
CA MET A 9 21.64 19.31 31.27
C MET A 9 20.31 18.55 31.12
N ALA A 10 19.37 18.71 32.06
CA ALA A 10 18.01 18.16 31.93
C ALA A 10 17.23 18.79 30.77
N LEU A 11 17.38 20.10 30.52
CA LEU A 11 16.75 20.78 29.38
C LEU A 11 17.30 20.30 28.03
N LEU A 12 18.59 19.96 27.97
CA LEU A 12 19.27 19.47 26.76
C LEU A 12 18.84 18.03 26.41
N VAL A 13 18.64 17.17 27.41
CA VAL A 13 18.14 15.79 27.20
C VAL A 13 16.67 15.79 26.75
N VAL A 14 15.85 16.69 27.28
CA VAL A 14 14.46 16.85 26.82
C VAL A 14 14.39 17.37 25.38
N LEU A 15 15.31 18.26 24.97
CA LEU A 15 15.36 18.76 23.59
C LEU A 15 15.73 17.67 22.57
N LEU A 16 16.55 16.68 22.93
CA LEU A 16 16.89 15.56 22.05
C LEU A 16 15.72 14.57 21.85
N LEU A 17 14.79 14.47 22.81
CA LEU A 17 13.60 13.61 22.68
C LEU A 17 12.55 14.19 21.71
N LEU A 18 12.57 15.49 21.42
CA LEU A 18 11.66 16.12 20.45
C LEU A 18 12.14 16.07 18.99
N ALA A 19 13.39 15.64 18.72
CA ALA A 19 13.94 15.62 17.37
C ALA A 19 13.49 14.41 16.51
N GLY A 20 12.62 13.53 17.04
CA GLY A 20 12.31 12.23 16.43
C GLY A 20 10.95 12.07 15.72
N CYS A 21 10.07 13.07 15.70
CA CYS A 21 8.74 12.94 15.08
C CYS A 21 8.70 13.37 13.60
N GLY A 22 9.69 12.96 12.81
CA GLY A 22 9.63 13.08 11.35
C GLY A 22 8.78 11.97 10.74
N ARG A 23 7.92 12.29 9.75
CA ARG A 23 7.15 11.28 8.98
C ARG A 23 8.15 10.31 8.34
N SER A 24 8.24 9.11 8.91
CA SER A 24 9.16 8.07 8.46
C SER A 24 8.54 7.29 7.30
N TRP A 25 9.40 6.75 6.43
CA TRP A 25 8.98 6.05 5.22
C TRP A 25 9.55 4.63 5.19
N GLY A 26 8.74 3.69 4.71
CA GLY A 26 9.15 2.33 4.40
C GLY A 26 9.04 2.04 2.91
N LYS A 27 9.97 1.25 2.39
CA LYS A 27 9.87 0.64 1.05
C LYS A 27 9.22 -0.72 1.22
N VAL A 28 8.06 -0.92 0.59
CA VAL A 28 7.31 -2.17 0.65
C VAL A 28 7.39 -2.86 -0.71
N SER A 29 7.78 -4.13 -0.75
CA SER A 29 7.61 -4.99 -1.91
C SER A 29 6.87 -6.26 -1.52
N GLY A 30 6.40 -7.03 -2.49
CA GLY A 30 5.78 -8.31 -2.19
C GLY A 30 5.08 -8.91 -3.39
N THR A 31 4.34 -9.98 -3.14
CA THR A 31 3.55 -10.68 -4.14
C THR A 31 2.10 -10.77 -3.70
N VAL A 32 1.19 -10.42 -4.61
CA VAL A 32 -0.25 -10.59 -4.48
C VAL A 32 -0.66 -11.86 -5.19
N ARG A 33 -1.36 -12.73 -4.48
CA ARG A 33 -1.92 -13.98 -4.97
C ARG A 33 -3.42 -13.95 -4.76
N TYR A 34 -4.17 -14.59 -5.65
CA TYR A 34 -5.59 -14.84 -5.48
C TYR A 34 -5.86 -16.31 -5.75
N GLN A 35 -6.50 -16.99 -4.79
CA GLN A 35 -6.78 -18.44 -4.85
C GLN A 35 -5.51 -19.27 -5.13
N GLY A 36 -4.41 -18.92 -4.46
CA GLY A 36 -3.10 -19.59 -4.58
C GLY A 36 -2.32 -19.26 -5.86
N LYS A 37 -2.89 -18.48 -6.80
CA LYS A 37 -2.23 -18.10 -8.06
C LYS A 37 -1.76 -16.65 -8.00
N PRO A 38 -0.59 -16.30 -8.58
CA PRO A 38 -0.17 -14.90 -8.70
C PRO A 38 -1.24 -14.07 -9.42
N LEU A 39 -1.50 -12.85 -8.94
CA LEU A 39 -2.46 -11.95 -9.57
C LEU A 39 -1.78 -11.28 -10.78
N PRO A 40 -2.13 -11.62 -12.03
CA PRO A 40 -1.32 -11.25 -13.20
C PRO A 40 -1.45 -9.78 -13.62
N LYS A 41 -2.38 -9.04 -13.03
CA LYS A 41 -2.62 -7.64 -13.32
C LYS A 41 -3.42 -7.02 -12.19
N GLY A 42 -3.21 -5.75 -11.93
CA GLY A 42 -4.00 -5.01 -10.95
C GLY A 42 -3.23 -3.82 -10.42
N SER A 43 -3.82 -3.16 -9.43
CA SER A 43 -3.15 -2.15 -8.62
C SER A 43 -3.35 -2.49 -7.16
N ILE A 44 -2.30 -2.28 -6.37
CA ILE A 44 -2.35 -2.33 -4.93
C ILE A 44 -2.20 -0.91 -4.38
N THR A 45 -3.09 -0.54 -3.46
CA THR A 45 -3.11 0.79 -2.85
C THR A 45 -3.01 0.68 -1.34
N PHE A 46 -2.14 1.48 -0.76
CA PHE A 46 -1.91 1.58 0.68
C PHE A 46 -2.45 2.91 1.17
N TYR A 47 -3.38 2.86 2.13
CA TYR A 47 -3.97 4.02 2.79
C TYR A 47 -3.39 4.11 4.20
N ASP A 48 -2.76 5.23 4.53
CA ASP A 48 -2.30 5.49 5.89
C ASP A 48 -3.43 5.99 6.82
N GLU A 49 -3.13 6.23 8.09
CA GLU A 49 -4.11 6.73 9.06
C GLU A 49 -4.63 8.15 8.73
N ALA A 50 -3.91 8.92 7.93
CA ALA A 50 -4.36 10.22 7.41
C ALA A 50 -5.14 10.06 6.09
N ASN A 51 -5.48 8.83 5.71
CA ASN A 51 -6.16 8.45 4.47
C ASN A 51 -5.39 8.87 3.20
N GLN A 52 -4.07 9.02 3.30
CA GLN A 52 -3.22 9.25 2.14
C GLN A 52 -2.98 7.93 1.41
N ALA A 53 -3.26 7.91 0.12
CA ALA A 53 -3.16 6.73 -0.72
C ALA A 53 -1.86 6.72 -1.52
N VAL A 54 -1.14 5.59 -1.49
CA VAL A 54 -0.03 5.32 -2.41
C VAL A 54 -0.33 4.04 -3.17
N THR A 55 -0.33 4.14 -4.50
CA THR A 55 -0.69 3.03 -5.40
C THR A 55 0.51 2.57 -6.19
N SER A 56 0.60 1.27 -6.45
CA SER A 56 1.58 0.69 -7.38
C SER A 56 0.92 -0.39 -8.25
N PRO A 57 1.31 -0.51 -9.52
CA PRO A 57 0.85 -1.60 -10.37
C PRO A 57 1.38 -2.95 -9.87
N ILE A 58 0.58 -3.99 -10.12
CA ILE A 58 0.96 -5.40 -9.93
C ILE A 58 1.34 -5.95 -11.30
N ASP A 59 2.51 -6.57 -11.39
CA ASP A 59 3.01 -7.18 -12.62
C ASP A 59 2.42 -8.58 -12.88
N ALA A 60 2.80 -9.18 -14.01
CA ALA A 60 2.32 -10.50 -14.44
C ALA A 60 2.66 -11.64 -13.46
N ASP A 61 3.70 -11.46 -12.65
CA ASP A 61 4.12 -12.42 -11.63
C ASP A 61 3.47 -12.13 -10.26
N GLY A 62 2.51 -11.21 -10.21
CA GLY A 62 1.85 -10.78 -8.99
C GLY A 62 2.71 -9.89 -8.11
N LYS A 63 3.89 -9.45 -8.56
CA LYS A 63 4.79 -8.66 -7.73
C LYS A 63 4.42 -7.18 -7.80
N TYR A 64 4.70 -6.50 -6.71
CA TYR A 64 4.55 -5.05 -6.61
C TYR A 64 5.70 -4.45 -5.80
N THR A 65 5.94 -3.15 -5.97
CA THR A 65 6.89 -2.39 -5.16
C THR A 65 6.41 -0.97 -4.97
N ILE A 66 6.40 -0.51 -3.73
CA ILE A 66 6.08 0.87 -3.33
C ILE A 66 7.32 1.44 -2.62
N PRO A 67 8.02 2.41 -3.23
CA PRO A 67 9.26 2.93 -2.67
C PRO A 67 9.06 3.73 -1.39
N LYS A 68 7.85 4.28 -1.18
CA LYS A 68 7.57 5.24 -0.13
C LYS A 68 6.15 5.06 0.41
N VAL A 69 6.03 4.33 1.51
CA VAL A 69 4.78 4.18 2.29
C VAL A 69 5.00 4.78 3.67
N ALA A 70 4.01 5.51 4.20
CA ALA A 70 4.11 6.06 5.54
C ALA A 70 4.24 4.93 6.57
N VAL A 71 5.19 5.07 7.49
CA VAL A 71 5.35 4.14 8.62
C VAL A 71 4.12 4.22 9.53
N GLY A 72 3.64 3.07 9.97
CA GLY A 72 2.45 2.93 10.80
C GLY A 72 1.44 1.94 10.24
N LYS A 73 0.25 1.94 10.83
CA LYS A 73 -0.86 1.09 10.41
C LYS A 73 -1.44 1.59 9.08
N VAL A 74 -1.62 0.69 8.14
CA VAL A 74 -2.16 0.98 6.80
C VAL A 74 -3.29 0.02 6.45
N LYS A 75 -4.31 0.54 5.76
CA LYS A 75 -5.34 -0.26 5.08
C LYS A 75 -4.88 -0.50 3.65
N ILE A 76 -5.12 -1.68 3.10
CA ILE A 76 -4.69 -2.06 1.76
C ILE A 76 -5.91 -2.38 0.91
N THR A 77 -5.88 -1.95 -0.35
CA THR A 77 -6.83 -2.42 -1.37
C THR A 77 -6.08 -3.03 -2.53
N VAL A 78 -6.73 -4.00 -3.17
CA VAL A 78 -6.28 -4.61 -4.42
C VAL A 78 -7.45 -4.54 -5.39
N ALA A 79 -7.20 -3.92 -6.54
CA ALA A 79 -8.21 -3.76 -7.58
C ALA A 79 -7.67 -4.25 -8.92
N LEU A 80 -8.56 -4.88 -9.68
CA LEU A 80 -8.32 -5.17 -11.09
C LEU A 80 -8.68 -3.94 -11.92
N PRO A 81 -8.03 -3.73 -13.08
CA PRO A 81 -8.40 -2.65 -13.98
C PRO A 81 -9.88 -2.79 -14.39
N MET A 82 -10.71 -1.84 -13.93
CA MET A 82 -12.08 -1.71 -14.38
C MET A 82 -12.08 -0.92 -15.69
N PHE A 83 -12.72 -1.48 -16.71
CA PHE A 83 -12.84 -0.83 -18.00
C PHE A 83 -14.22 -0.24 -18.20
N ILE A 84 -14.26 1.05 -18.53
CA ILE A 84 -15.45 1.76 -18.97
C ILE A 84 -15.26 2.01 -20.47
N PRO A 85 -16.02 1.33 -21.35
CA PRO A 85 -15.89 1.54 -22.79
C PRO A 85 -16.25 2.99 -23.13
N MET A 86 -15.32 3.70 -23.77
CA MET A 86 -15.62 4.98 -24.38
C MET A 86 -16.54 4.76 -25.58
N ALA A 87 -17.55 5.61 -25.72
CA ALA A 87 -18.48 5.53 -26.84
C ALA A 87 -17.72 5.73 -28.16
N GLY A 88 -17.85 4.77 -29.10
CA GLY A 88 -17.27 4.85 -30.44
C GLY A 88 -16.03 3.99 -30.70
N ASP A 89 -15.40 3.39 -29.67
CA ASP A 89 -14.21 2.53 -29.85
C ASP A 89 -14.54 1.04 -29.69
N ALA A 90 -15.17 0.47 -30.72
CA ALA A 90 -15.56 -0.94 -30.74
C ALA A 90 -14.35 -1.90 -30.71
N GLU A 91 -13.23 -1.50 -31.31
CA GLU A 91 -12.02 -2.32 -31.36
C GLU A 91 -11.30 -2.34 -30.01
N GLY A 92 -11.17 -1.17 -29.36
CA GLY A 92 -10.67 -1.07 -27.99
C GLY A 92 -11.54 -1.88 -27.02
N ALA A 93 -12.87 -1.81 -27.15
CA ALA A 93 -13.79 -2.60 -26.34
C ALA A 93 -13.63 -4.13 -26.53
N ALA A 94 -13.34 -4.60 -27.75
CA ALA A 94 -13.11 -6.01 -28.03
C ALA A 94 -11.79 -6.52 -27.42
N LYS A 95 -10.69 -5.76 -27.60
CA LYS A 95 -9.38 -6.08 -27.01
C LYS A 95 -9.46 -6.13 -25.48
N MET A 96 -10.17 -5.18 -24.87
CA MET A 96 -10.28 -5.11 -23.42
C MET A 96 -11.23 -6.14 -22.81
N ARG A 97 -12.30 -6.56 -23.53
CA ARG A 97 -13.10 -7.73 -23.12
C ARG A 97 -12.30 -9.02 -23.18
N ALA A 98 -11.43 -9.18 -24.18
CA ALA A 98 -10.54 -10.33 -24.25
C ALA A 98 -9.57 -10.33 -23.06
N GLU A 99 -9.05 -9.17 -22.68
CA GLU A 99 -8.16 -9.03 -21.53
C GLU A 99 -8.88 -9.23 -20.18
N GLN A 100 -10.12 -8.75 -20.02
CA GLN A 100 -10.91 -9.02 -18.81
C GLN A 100 -11.22 -10.50 -18.61
N ARG A 101 -11.36 -11.28 -19.70
CA ARG A 101 -11.60 -12.73 -19.63
C ARG A 101 -10.41 -13.52 -19.10
N THR A 102 -9.19 -12.97 -19.17
CA THR A 102 -7.99 -13.64 -18.64
C THR A 102 -7.73 -13.28 -17.19
N LEU A 103 -8.38 -12.24 -16.66
CA LEU A 103 -8.27 -11.84 -15.27
C LEU A 103 -9.17 -12.71 -14.38
N PRO A 104 -8.71 -13.06 -13.16
CA PRO A 104 -9.56 -13.74 -12.22
C PRO A 104 -10.71 -12.83 -11.77
N ASN A 105 -11.82 -13.43 -11.33
CA ASN A 105 -12.90 -12.67 -10.72
C ASN A 105 -12.53 -12.33 -9.26
N LEU A 106 -11.90 -11.18 -9.04
CA LEU A 106 -11.50 -10.70 -7.72
C LEU A 106 -12.71 -10.06 -6.99
N PRO A 107 -13.06 -10.50 -5.78
CA PRO A 107 -14.17 -9.94 -5.02
C PRO A 107 -14.01 -8.44 -4.79
N LEU A 108 -15.08 -7.67 -5.06
CA LEU A 108 -15.09 -6.20 -4.92
C LEU A 108 -14.73 -5.71 -3.50
N ARG A 109 -14.85 -6.56 -2.47
CA ARG A 109 -14.40 -6.26 -1.11
C ARG A 109 -12.93 -5.83 -1.06
N TYR A 110 -12.08 -6.41 -1.89
CA TYR A 110 -10.65 -6.08 -1.90
C TYR A 110 -10.36 -4.68 -2.45
N ALA A 111 -11.28 -4.12 -3.25
CA ALA A 111 -11.16 -2.76 -3.77
C ALA A 111 -11.65 -1.68 -2.77
N ASP A 112 -12.21 -2.08 -1.63
CA ASP A 112 -12.77 -1.19 -0.62
C ASP A 112 -11.89 -1.22 0.63
N ALA A 113 -11.30 -0.07 1.01
CA ALA A 113 -10.33 -0.01 2.11
C ALA A 113 -10.92 -0.39 3.48
N GLU A 114 -12.24 -0.32 3.64
CA GLU A 114 -12.91 -0.68 4.89
C GLU A 114 -13.38 -2.12 4.90
N LYS A 115 -13.65 -2.70 3.71
CA LYS A 115 -14.15 -4.07 3.58
C LYS A 115 -13.10 -5.08 3.14
N SER A 116 -11.91 -4.63 2.72
CA SER A 116 -10.85 -5.53 2.26
C SER A 116 -10.35 -6.43 3.38
N GLY A 117 -10.40 -5.97 4.63
CA GLY A 117 -9.81 -6.65 5.79
C GLY A 117 -8.28 -6.70 5.74
N LEU A 118 -7.66 -6.11 4.71
CA LEU A 118 -6.21 -6.11 4.52
C LEU A 118 -5.64 -4.94 5.31
N VAL A 119 -5.05 -5.25 6.47
CA VAL A 119 -4.38 -4.27 7.34
C VAL A 119 -2.96 -4.75 7.61
N ARG A 120 -1.98 -3.86 7.48
CA ARG A 120 -0.59 -4.14 7.82
C ARG A 120 0.02 -2.99 8.60
N GLU A 121 1.14 -3.29 9.25
CA GLU A 121 1.99 -2.29 9.88
C GLU A 121 3.26 -2.12 9.04
N VAL A 122 3.47 -0.91 8.54
CA VAL A 122 4.64 -0.53 7.75
C VAL A 122 5.72 -0.05 8.69
N LYS A 123 6.87 -0.72 8.70
CA LYS A 123 8.07 -0.28 9.44
C LYS A 123 8.98 0.57 8.53
N ALA A 124 9.87 1.32 9.16
CA ALA A 124 10.88 2.09 8.45
C ALA A 124 11.88 1.15 7.75
N GLY A 125 12.39 1.57 6.59
CA GLY A 125 13.32 0.77 5.78
C GLY A 125 12.63 -0.16 4.77
N SER A 126 13.39 -1.10 4.20
CA SER A 126 12.88 -2.05 3.21
C SER A 126 12.24 -3.26 3.89
N GLN A 127 11.05 -3.64 3.43
CA GLN A 127 10.32 -4.80 3.94
C GLN A 127 9.50 -5.48 2.85
N THR A 128 9.21 -6.76 3.06
CA THR A 128 8.41 -7.59 2.16
C THR A 128 7.05 -7.90 2.80
N MET A 129 5.97 -7.74 2.05
CA MET A 129 4.59 -7.99 2.47
C MET A 129 3.86 -8.75 1.37
N ASP A 130 3.67 -10.05 1.57
CA ASP A 130 2.89 -10.86 0.63
C ASP A 130 1.41 -10.87 1.03
N PHE A 131 0.54 -10.95 0.02
CA PHE A 131 -0.91 -10.94 0.18
C PHE A 131 -1.53 -12.13 -0.54
N ASP A 132 -1.99 -13.11 0.22
CA ASP A 132 -2.81 -14.22 -0.27
C ASP A 132 -4.28 -13.86 -0.11
N LEU A 133 -4.94 -13.60 -1.23
CA LEU A 133 -6.36 -13.25 -1.31
C LEU A 133 -7.19 -14.53 -1.55
N GLU A 134 -8.29 -14.63 -0.81
CA GLU A 134 -9.29 -15.71 -0.90
C GLU A 134 -10.55 -15.29 -1.67
#